data_AF-A0A645BHG9-F1
#
_entry.id   AF-A0A645BHG9-F1
#
_cell.length_a   1.000
_cell.length_b   1.000
_cell.length_c   1.000
_cell.angle_alpha   90.00
_cell.angle_beta   90.00
_cell.angle_gamma   90.00
#
_symmetry.space_group_name_H-M   'P 1'
#
loop_
_entity.id
_entity.type
_entity.pdbx_description
1 polymer ?
#
loop_
_entity_poly.entity_id
_entity_poly.type
_entity_poly.pdbx_seq_one_letter_code
_entity_poly.pdbx_strand_id
1 'polypeptide(L)'
;MNAIRRDEDLDNLHSMYVDQWDWERVIAKADRTEEVLKTIVNRLYRVFKDSEEYICSIYSHIDRILPQDIFIITAQELEDKYPSFTAKERENAIAKEKGAVFIMKIGGTLKSGEKHDGRSPDYDDWELNGDILFWYPILNRAVELSSMGIRVDEEALIKQLEIAGCEDRKELEYHKLLLQGNLPYTVGGGIGQSRICMFFLRKAHIGEVQAAIWPEDMILECEKSNILLL
;
A
#
# COMPACT_ATOMS: atom_id res chain seq x y z
N MET A 1 13.01 2.82 6.78
CA MET A 1 13.04 1.46 7.34
C MET A 1 13.47 0.51 6.24
N ASN A 2 14.26 -0.51 6.59
CA ASN A 2 14.72 -1.56 5.69
C ASN A 2 14.34 -2.91 6.29
N ALA A 3 13.77 -3.81 5.50
CA ALA A 3 13.34 -5.13 5.92
C ALA A 3 13.74 -6.20 4.89
N ILE A 4 13.75 -7.46 5.32
CA ILE A 4 13.95 -8.62 4.48
C ILE A 4 12.69 -9.48 4.54
N ARG A 5 12.05 -9.71 3.39
CA ARG A 5 10.94 -10.64 3.22
C ARG A 5 11.44 -11.88 2.48
N ARG A 6 11.89 -12.86 3.25
CA ARG A 6 12.55 -14.06 2.69
C ARG A 6 11.62 -14.90 1.82
N ASP A 7 10.34 -14.95 2.17
CA ASP A 7 9.35 -15.83 1.55
C ASP A 7 8.46 -15.08 0.52
N GLU A 8 9.01 -14.02 -0.08
CA GLU A 8 8.34 -13.22 -1.12
C GLU A 8 8.51 -13.86 -2.50
N ASP A 9 7.43 -13.92 -3.28
CA ASP A 9 7.50 -14.30 -4.69
C ASP A 9 8.08 -13.13 -5.50
N LEU A 10 9.25 -13.32 -6.10
CA LEU A 10 9.98 -12.25 -6.79
C LEU A 10 9.39 -12.00 -8.19
N ASP A 11 9.14 -10.72 -8.49
CA ASP A 11 8.69 -10.26 -9.80
C ASP A 11 9.16 -8.82 -10.06
N ASN A 12 8.66 -8.20 -11.14
CA ASN A 12 8.98 -6.81 -11.48
C ASN A 12 8.75 -5.79 -10.34
N LEU A 13 7.87 -6.08 -9.39
CA LEU A 13 7.43 -5.20 -8.29
C LEU A 13 7.82 -5.71 -6.89
N HIS A 14 8.23 -6.97 -6.77
CA HIS A 14 8.47 -7.66 -5.51
C HIS A 14 9.92 -8.13 -5.39
N SER A 15 10.55 -7.74 -4.29
CA SER A 15 11.94 -8.02 -3.95
C SER A 15 12.01 -8.58 -2.53
N MET A 16 13.01 -9.42 -2.26
CA MET A 16 13.30 -9.85 -0.88
C MET A 16 13.71 -8.68 0.00
N TYR A 17 14.32 -7.64 -0.57
CA TYR A 17 14.70 -6.42 0.13
C TYR A 17 13.60 -5.38 0.00
N VAL A 18 13.10 -4.91 1.14
CA VAL A 18 12.00 -3.94 1.20
C VAL A 18 12.48 -2.68 1.90
N ASP A 19 12.32 -1.55 1.24
CA ASP A 19 12.68 -0.23 1.75
C ASP A 19 11.45 0.68 1.82
N GLN A 20 11.25 1.34 2.96
CA GLN A 20 10.07 2.15 3.19
C GLN A 20 10.38 3.47 3.90
N TRP A 21 9.71 4.54 3.48
CA TRP A 21 9.39 5.63 4.41
C TRP A 21 8.28 5.10 5.31
N ASP A 22 8.69 4.61 6.46
CA ASP A 22 7.82 4.09 7.50
C ASP A 22 7.58 5.22 8.51
N TRP A 23 6.32 5.64 8.63
CA TRP A 23 5.97 6.86 9.35
C TRP A 23 4.77 6.63 10.26
N GLU A 24 4.78 7.36 11.38
CA GLU A 24 3.72 7.31 12.38
C GLU A 24 3.44 8.73 12.89
N ARG A 25 2.17 9.06 13.14
CA ARG A 25 1.74 10.36 13.64
C ARG A 25 0.70 10.20 14.74
N VAL A 26 0.95 10.81 15.90
CA VAL A 26 -0.03 10.90 17.00
C VAL A 26 -1.25 11.70 16.57
N ILE A 27 -2.44 11.23 16.93
CA ILE A 27 -3.73 11.87 16.69
C ILE A 27 -4.57 11.86 17.97
N ALA A 28 -5.60 12.70 18.04
CA ALA A 28 -6.58 12.60 19.12
C ALA A 28 -7.51 11.39 18.88
N LYS A 29 -8.09 10.83 19.94
CA LYS A 29 -9.09 9.75 19.81
C LYS A 29 -10.29 10.17 18.94
N ALA A 30 -10.69 11.44 19.04
CA ALA A 30 -11.77 12.01 18.24
C ALA A 30 -11.45 12.12 16.75
N ASP A 31 -10.18 12.07 16.37
CA ASP A 31 -9.72 12.12 14.97
C ASP A 31 -9.75 10.74 14.29
N ARG A 32 -10.24 9.69 14.97
CA ARG A 32 -10.45 8.35 14.41
C ARG A 32 -11.69 8.32 13.50
N THR A 33 -11.61 9.04 12.38
CA THR A 33 -12.72 9.14 11.42
C THR A 33 -12.25 8.96 9.97
N GLU A 34 -13.18 8.56 9.09
CA GLU A 34 -12.89 8.44 7.67
C GLU A 34 -12.47 9.79 7.06
N GLU A 35 -13.05 10.90 7.50
CA GLU A 35 -12.74 12.25 7.01
C GLU A 35 -11.28 12.63 7.29
N VAL A 36 -10.78 12.28 8.48
CA VAL A 36 -9.38 12.52 8.86
C VAL A 36 -8.45 11.67 8.00
N LEU A 37 -8.77 10.38 7.83
CA LEU A 37 -7.99 9.49 6.95
C LEU A 37 -7.94 10.01 5.51
N LYS A 38 -9.10 10.35 4.93
CA LYS A 38 -9.20 10.93 3.58
C LYS A 38 -8.40 12.23 3.46
N THR A 39 -8.38 13.07 4.49
CA THR A 39 -7.58 14.30 4.52
C THR A 39 -6.07 13.99 4.49
N ILE A 40 -5.63 12.98 5.23
CA ILE A 40 -4.22 12.57 5.27
C ILE A 40 -3.79 11.98 3.92
N VAL A 41 -4.62 11.12 3.34
CA VAL A 41 -4.37 10.53 2.01
C VAL A 41 -4.23 11.62 0.95
N ASN A 42 -5.11 12.62 0.93
CA ASN A 42 -4.98 13.75 0.01
C ASN A 42 -3.69 14.55 0.20
N ARG A 43 -3.22 14.70 1.45
CA ARG A 43 -1.93 15.36 1.74
C ARG A 43 -0.75 14.54 1.24
N LEU A 44 -0.76 13.21 1.46
CA LEU A 44 0.27 12.32 0.94
C LEU A 44 0.27 12.29 -0.58
N TYR A 45 -0.91 12.28 -1.21
CA TYR A 45 -1.04 12.33 -2.66
C TYR A 45 -0.39 13.58 -3.27
N ARG A 46 -0.50 14.75 -2.61
CA ARG A 46 0.21 15.96 -3.04
C ARG A 46 1.73 15.77 -3.04
N VAL A 47 2.29 15.05 -2.07
CA VAL A 47 3.73 14.74 -2.04
C VAL A 47 4.14 13.90 -3.26
N PHE A 48 3.30 12.95 -3.69
CA PHE A 48 3.53 12.21 -4.94
C PHE A 48 3.48 13.11 -6.18
N LYS A 49 2.52 14.06 -6.24
CA LYS A 49 2.43 15.04 -7.34
C LYS A 49 3.64 15.96 -7.38
N ASP A 50 4.06 16.50 -6.25
CA ASP A 50 5.24 17.37 -6.16
C ASP A 50 6.52 16.62 -6.57
N SER A 51 6.61 15.32 -6.20
CA SER A 51 7.71 14.45 -6.61
C SER A 51 7.70 14.17 -8.12
N GLU A 52 6.53 13.94 -8.71
CA GLU A 52 6.37 13.82 -10.17
C GLU A 52 6.85 15.07 -10.88
N GLU A 53 6.40 16.24 -10.44
CA GLU A 53 6.78 17.52 -11.03
C GLU A 53 8.29 17.76 -10.96
N TYR A 54 8.90 17.44 -9.81
CA TYR A 54 10.33 17.54 -9.63
C TYR A 54 11.09 16.63 -10.59
N ILE A 55 10.73 15.35 -10.69
CA ILE A 55 11.40 14.39 -11.59
C ILE A 55 11.23 14.80 -13.06
N CYS A 56 10.03 15.18 -13.48
CA CYS A 56 9.77 15.66 -14.85
C CYS A 56 10.54 16.95 -15.18
N SER A 57 10.87 17.78 -14.18
CA SER A 57 11.69 18.98 -14.38
C SER A 57 13.17 18.66 -14.67
N ILE A 58 13.67 17.54 -14.14
CA ILE A 58 15.06 17.10 -14.33
C ILE A 58 15.18 16.27 -15.62
N TYR A 59 14.22 15.39 -15.89
CA TYR A 59 14.24 14.45 -17.00
C TYR A 59 13.14 14.77 -18.00
N SER A 60 13.46 15.58 -19.01
CA SER A 60 12.50 16.09 -20.00
C SER A 60 11.81 15.02 -20.87
N HIS A 61 12.28 13.77 -20.83
CA HIS A 61 11.70 12.64 -21.56
C HIS A 61 10.68 11.84 -20.71
N ILE A 62 10.49 12.21 -19.43
CA ILE A 62 9.51 11.59 -18.55
C ILE A 62 8.27 12.48 -18.50
N ASP A 63 7.15 11.97 -19.01
CA ASP A 63 5.86 12.66 -18.97
C ASP A 63 5.16 12.50 -17.62
N ARG A 64 4.34 13.50 -17.25
CA ARG A 64 3.44 13.44 -16.10
C ARG A 64 2.27 12.50 -16.41
N ILE A 65 1.97 11.58 -15.50
CA ILE A 65 0.89 10.59 -15.64
C ILE A 65 -0.09 10.58 -14.45
N LEU A 66 0.29 11.12 -13.29
CA LEU A 66 -0.61 11.16 -12.15
C LEU A 66 -1.74 12.17 -12.37
N PRO A 67 -3.01 11.79 -12.10
CA PRO A 67 -4.15 12.69 -12.21
C PRO A 67 -4.07 13.85 -11.19
N GLN A 68 -4.92 14.86 -11.35
CA GLN A 68 -4.95 15.99 -10.42
C GLN A 68 -5.32 15.56 -8.99
N ASP A 69 -6.29 14.64 -8.88
CA ASP A 69 -6.85 14.17 -7.61
C ASP A 69 -6.80 12.64 -7.53
N ILE A 70 -6.62 12.11 -6.32
CA ILE A 70 -6.71 10.68 -6.03
C ILE A 70 -8.18 10.27 -5.85
N PHE A 71 -8.60 9.20 -6.52
CA PHE A 71 -9.95 8.68 -6.37
C PHE A 71 -10.05 7.79 -5.13
N ILE A 72 -11.07 7.98 -4.30
CA ILE A 72 -11.25 7.20 -3.06
C ILE A 72 -12.46 6.28 -3.22
N ILE A 73 -12.28 4.99 -2.92
CA ILE A 73 -13.33 3.96 -2.99
C ILE A 73 -13.10 2.93 -1.88
N THR A 74 -14.15 2.36 -1.31
CA THR A 74 -14.00 1.22 -0.39
C THR A 74 -13.83 -0.10 -1.14
N ALA A 75 -13.22 -1.09 -0.50
CA ALA A 75 -13.10 -2.44 -1.04
C ALA A 75 -14.47 -3.06 -1.40
N GLN A 76 -15.51 -2.77 -0.62
CA GLN A 76 -16.88 -3.24 -0.91
C GLN A 76 -17.50 -2.53 -2.10
N GLU A 77 -17.38 -1.20 -2.21
CA GLU A 77 -17.86 -0.47 -3.39
C GLU A 77 -17.13 -0.92 -4.67
N LEU A 78 -15.84 -1.25 -4.53
CA LEU A 78 -15.04 -1.79 -5.62
C LEU A 78 -15.50 -3.19 -6.04
N GLU A 79 -15.86 -4.05 -5.08
CA GLU A 79 -16.52 -5.34 -5.35
C GLU A 79 -17.87 -5.16 -6.05
N ASP A 80 -18.72 -4.28 -5.52
CA ASP A 80 -20.06 -4.02 -6.06
C ASP A 80 -19.98 -3.48 -7.50
N LYS A 81 -18.93 -2.69 -7.83
CA LYS A 81 -18.68 -2.15 -9.17
C LYS A 81 -18.20 -3.20 -10.18
N TYR A 82 -17.43 -4.20 -9.73
CA TYR A 82 -16.82 -5.22 -10.58
C TYR A 82 -17.02 -6.62 -9.97
N PRO A 83 -18.26 -7.11 -9.87
CA PRO A 83 -18.59 -8.30 -9.08
C PRO A 83 -18.03 -9.60 -9.67
N SER A 84 -17.69 -9.62 -10.96
CA SER A 84 -17.12 -10.78 -11.64
C SER A 84 -15.58 -10.81 -11.64
N PHE A 85 -14.92 -9.82 -11.03
CA PHE A 85 -13.46 -9.68 -11.04
C PHE A 85 -12.85 -10.14 -9.71
N THR A 86 -11.69 -10.78 -9.79
CA THR A 86 -10.81 -11.02 -8.64
C THR A 86 -10.34 -9.68 -8.04
N ALA A 87 -9.88 -9.68 -6.79
CA ALA A 87 -9.43 -8.45 -6.12
C ALA A 87 -8.35 -7.68 -6.93
N LYS A 88 -7.36 -8.39 -7.50
CA LYS A 88 -6.32 -7.77 -8.33
C LYS A 88 -6.84 -7.29 -9.69
N GLU A 89 -7.80 -7.97 -10.30
CA GLU A 89 -8.46 -7.45 -11.50
C GLU A 89 -9.28 -6.19 -11.21
N ARG A 90 -9.93 -6.12 -10.03
CA ARG A 90 -10.63 -4.92 -9.57
C ARG A 90 -9.68 -3.74 -9.37
N GLU A 91 -8.56 -3.95 -8.70
CA GLU A 91 -7.48 -2.96 -8.54
C GLU A 91 -6.98 -2.45 -9.90
N ASN A 92 -6.69 -3.36 -10.84
CA ASN A 92 -6.27 -3.00 -12.19
C ASN A 92 -7.33 -2.18 -12.93
N ALA A 93 -8.60 -2.59 -12.86
CA ALA A 93 -9.68 -1.90 -13.55
C ALA A 93 -9.89 -0.48 -13.03
N ILE A 94 -9.95 -0.30 -11.70
CA ILE A 94 -10.16 1.02 -11.12
C ILE A 94 -8.94 1.94 -11.28
N ALA A 95 -7.72 1.40 -11.13
CA ALA A 95 -6.50 2.17 -11.36
C ALA A 95 -6.42 2.62 -12.82
N LYS A 96 -6.71 1.73 -13.78
CA LYS A 96 -6.72 2.09 -15.21
C LYS A 96 -7.74 3.18 -15.54
N GLU A 97 -8.91 3.17 -14.89
CA GLU A 97 -9.96 4.17 -15.08
C GLU A 97 -9.59 5.53 -14.45
N LYS A 98 -8.96 5.52 -13.28
CA LYS A 98 -8.78 6.74 -12.45
C LYS A 98 -7.36 7.29 -12.42
N GLY A 99 -6.37 6.51 -12.83
CA GLY A 99 -4.95 6.85 -12.75
C GLY A 99 -4.35 6.67 -11.35
N ALA A 100 -5.01 7.21 -10.31
CA ALA A 100 -4.61 7.06 -8.92
C ALA A 100 -5.82 6.79 -8.02
N VAL A 101 -5.70 5.80 -7.14
CA VAL A 101 -6.80 5.31 -6.30
C VAL A 101 -6.32 5.06 -4.87
N PHE A 102 -7.13 5.43 -3.90
CA PHE A 102 -7.02 4.95 -2.52
C PHE A 102 -8.17 3.98 -2.24
N ILE A 103 -7.84 2.71 -2.04
CA ILE A 103 -8.82 1.67 -1.74
C ILE A 103 -8.90 1.53 -0.22
N MET A 104 -10.04 1.94 0.35
CA MET A 104 -10.29 1.90 1.78
C MET A 104 -10.82 0.56 2.26
N LYS A 105 -10.66 0.30 3.56
CA LYS A 105 -11.27 -0.81 4.30
C LYS A 105 -10.79 -2.19 3.87
N ILE A 106 -9.48 -2.41 3.93
CA ILE A 106 -8.83 -3.65 3.51
C ILE A 106 -8.50 -4.51 4.74
N GLY A 107 -8.99 -5.76 4.73
CA GLY A 107 -8.69 -6.78 5.74
C GLY A 107 -9.93 -7.57 6.18
N GLY A 108 -11.09 -6.90 6.23
CA GLY A 108 -12.38 -7.52 6.50
C GLY A 108 -12.93 -8.36 5.35
N THR A 109 -13.83 -9.29 5.67
CA THR A 109 -14.57 -10.07 4.68
C THR A 109 -15.65 -9.22 4.01
N LEU A 110 -15.71 -9.26 2.68
CA LEU A 110 -16.69 -8.56 1.87
C LEU A 110 -18.00 -9.37 1.76
N LYS A 111 -19.02 -8.80 1.11
CA LYS A 111 -20.33 -9.47 0.91
C LYS A 111 -20.21 -10.80 0.17
N SER A 112 -19.20 -10.96 -0.67
CA SER A 112 -18.91 -12.23 -1.36
C SER A 112 -18.49 -13.37 -0.42
N GLY A 113 -18.11 -13.07 0.82
CA GLY A 113 -17.50 -14.04 1.74
C GLY A 113 -15.97 -14.07 1.64
N GLU A 114 -15.38 -13.36 0.67
CA GLU A 114 -13.94 -13.26 0.47
C GLU A 114 -13.38 -11.93 0.99
N LYS A 115 -12.09 -11.90 1.34
CA LYS A 115 -11.39 -10.64 1.66
C LYS A 115 -10.91 -9.97 0.38
N HIS A 116 -10.78 -8.63 0.40
CA HIS A 116 -10.09 -7.91 -0.69
C HIS A 116 -8.61 -8.26 -0.72
N ASP A 117 -7.93 -8.14 0.43
CA ASP A 117 -6.56 -8.56 0.63
C ASP A 117 -6.34 -8.92 2.12
N GLY A 118 -5.25 -9.61 2.41
CA GLY A 118 -4.84 -9.94 3.77
C GLY A 118 -4.37 -8.70 4.54
N ARG A 119 -4.76 -8.59 5.81
CA ARG A 119 -4.23 -7.55 6.71
C ARG A 119 -4.05 -8.12 8.12
N SER A 120 -2.99 -7.71 8.80
CA SER A 120 -2.79 -8.09 10.20
C SER A 120 -3.86 -7.42 11.07
N PRO A 121 -4.33 -8.11 12.12
CA PRO A 121 -5.32 -7.57 13.04
C PRO A 121 -4.74 -6.60 14.08
N ASP A 122 -3.42 -6.42 14.12
CA ASP A 122 -2.71 -5.90 15.30
C ASP A 122 -2.44 -4.39 15.25
N TYR A 123 -2.41 -3.79 14.06
CA TYR A 123 -1.98 -2.40 13.91
C TYR A 123 -2.95 -1.52 13.16
N ASP A 124 -3.56 -1.94 12.05
CA ASP A 124 -4.52 -1.11 11.31
C ASP A 124 -5.95 -1.45 11.70
N ASP A 125 -6.76 -0.42 11.92
CA ASP A 125 -8.22 -0.56 11.97
C ASP A 125 -8.74 -0.78 10.54
N TRP A 126 -9.29 -1.96 10.26
CA TRP A 126 -9.76 -2.35 8.93
C TRP A 126 -10.96 -1.53 8.44
N GLU A 127 -11.58 -0.70 9.28
CA GLU A 127 -12.56 0.30 8.85
C GLU A 127 -11.92 1.64 8.48
N LEU A 128 -10.68 1.88 8.90
CA LEU A 128 -9.97 3.15 8.78
C LEU A 128 -8.55 2.98 8.19
N ASN A 129 -8.39 2.05 7.26
CA ASN A 129 -7.15 1.84 6.51
C ASN A 129 -7.37 1.85 5.00
N GLY A 130 -6.28 1.70 4.25
CA GLY A 130 -6.33 1.47 2.83
C GLY A 130 -4.98 1.52 2.16
N ASP A 131 -5.00 1.26 0.85
CA ASP A 131 -3.81 1.23 0.01
C ASP A 131 -3.89 2.30 -1.08
N ILE A 132 -2.76 2.94 -1.37
CA ILE A 132 -2.59 3.87 -2.50
C ILE A 132 -2.05 3.10 -3.70
N LEU A 133 -2.85 3.02 -4.76
CA LEU A 133 -2.50 2.36 -6.02
C LEU A 133 -2.48 3.34 -7.18
N PHE A 134 -1.45 3.25 -8.01
CA PHE A 134 -1.36 3.99 -9.27
C PHE A 134 -1.40 3.05 -10.46
N TRP A 135 -2.02 3.51 -11.55
CA TRP A 135 -1.88 2.83 -12.83
C TRP A 135 -0.48 3.04 -13.37
N TYR A 136 0.21 1.95 -13.71
CA TYR A 136 1.55 2.00 -14.22
C TYR A 136 1.62 1.54 -15.69
N PRO A 137 1.73 2.48 -16.66
CA PRO A 137 1.66 2.14 -18.08
C PRO A 137 2.77 1.20 -18.56
N ILE A 138 3.96 1.26 -17.95
CA ILE A 138 5.11 0.43 -18.34
C ILE A 138 4.79 -1.07 -18.15
N LEU A 139 4.10 -1.42 -17.06
CA LEU A 139 3.71 -2.80 -16.78
C LEU A 139 2.22 -3.09 -17.09
N ASN A 140 1.48 -2.10 -17.59
CA ASN A 140 0.06 -2.18 -17.90
C ASN A 140 -0.76 -2.79 -16.74
N ARG A 141 -0.47 -2.35 -15.50
CA ARG A 141 -1.14 -2.83 -14.27
C ARG A 141 -1.15 -1.76 -13.17
N ALA A 142 -1.97 -1.96 -12.16
CA ALA A 142 -1.91 -1.23 -10.90
C ALA A 142 -0.63 -1.61 -10.12
N VAL A 143 -0.03 -0.61 -9.49
CA VAL A 143 1.10 -0.75 -8.57
C VAL A 143 0.68 -0.12 -7.25
N GLU A 144 0.89 -0.85 -6.16
CA GLU A 144 0.67 -0.36 -4.80
C GLU A 144 1.92 0.38 -4.30
N LEU A 145 1.76 1.65 -3.93
CA LEU A 145 2.86 2.52 -3.48
C LEU A 145 2.89 2.67 -1.96
N SER A 146 1.73 2.55 -1.31
CA SER A 146 1.62 2.70 0.13
C SER A 146 0.47 1.88 0.69
N SER A 147 0.68 1.36 1.90
CA SER A 147 -0.37 0.84 2.77
C SER A 147 -0.35 1.64 4.06
N MET A 148 -1.52 2.15 4.47
CA MET A 148 -1.62 3.06 5.60
C MET A 148 -2.98 2.99 6.29
N GLY A 149 -3.05 3.44 7.53
CA GLY A 149 -4.30 3.45 8.27
C GLY A 149 -4.21 4.17 9.60
N ILE A 150 -5.39 4.53 10.10
CA ILE A 150 -5.55 4.85 11.52
C ILE A 150 -5.41 3.54 12.27
N ARG A 151 -4.58 3.55 13.32
CA ARG A 151 -4.23 2.30 14.01
C ARG A 151 -5.42 1.74 14.77
N VAL A 152 -5.41 0.48 15.16
CA VAL A 152 -6.44 -0.09 16.03
C VAL A 152 -6.53 0.67 17.37
N ASP A 153 -7.73 0.83 17.89
CA ASP A 153 -7.95 1.14 19.30
C ASP A 153 -8.28 -0.13 20.09
N GLU A 154 -8.69 0.02 21.34
CA GLU A 154 -8.95 -1.09 22.25
C GLU A 154 -10.09 -1.99 21.72
N GLU A 155 -11.16 -1.38 21.21
CA GLU A 155 -12.34 -2.08 20.70
C GLU A 155 -12.04 -2.77 19.36
N ALA A 156 -11.40 -2.05 18.43
CA ALA A 156 -11.01 -2.58 17.14
C ALA A 156 -10.03 -3.75 17.29
N LEU A 157 -9.04 -3.65 18.18
CA LEU A 157 -8.06 -4.72 18.41
C LEU A 157 -8.74 -5.99 18.90
N ILE A 158 -9.63 -5.91 19.90
CA ILE A 158 -10.35 -7.09 20.41
C ILE A 158 -11.14 -7.76 19.30
N LYS A 159 -11.94 -6.98 18.56
CA LYS A 159 -12.78 -7.45 17.48
C LYS A 159 -11.96 -8.11 16.36
N GLN A 160 -10.88 -7.47 15.92
CA GLN A 160 -10.05 -7.98 14.82
C GLN A 160 -9.28 -9.23 15.21
N LEU A 161 -8.79 -9.33 16.45
CA LEU A 161 -8.13 -10.55 16.93
C LEU A 161 -9.10 -11.74 16.98
N GLU A 162 -10.35 -11.52 17.39
CA GLU A 162 -11.40 -12.55 17.37
C GLU A 162 -11.69 -13.00 15.94
N ILE A 163 -11.92 -12.06 15.01
CA ILE A 163 -12.16 -12.37 13.59
C ILE A 163 -10.98 -13.12 12.96
N ALA A 164 -9.75 -12.78 13.34
CA ALA A 164 -8.53 -13.41 12.83
C ALA A 164 -8.16 -14.72 13.56
N GLY A 165 -8.88 -15.11 14.61
CA GLY A 165 -8.55 -16.28 15.44
C GLY A 165 -7.20 -16.16 16.17
N CYS A 166 -6.78 -14.93 16.49
CA CYS A 166 -5.47 -14.60 17.06
C CYS A 166 -5.57 -14.05 18.49
N GLU A 167 -6.58 -14.47 19.25
CA GLU A 167 -6.86 -13.90 20.58
C GLU A 167 -5.73 -14.11 21.60
N ASP A 168 -4.91 -15.13 21.41
CA ASP A 168 -3.72 -15.42 22.22
C ASP A 168 -2.73 -14.23 22.25
N ARG A 169 -2.72 -13.41 21.20
CA ARG A 169 -1.86 -12.21 21.11
C ARG A 169 -2.20 -11.15 22.15
N LYS A 170 -3.42 -11.16 22.73
CA LYS A 170 -3.80 -10.27 23.83
C LYS A 170 -2.83 -10.36 25.02
N GLU A 171 -2.11 -11.47 25.16
CA GLU A 171 -1.13 -11.68 26.22
C GLU A 171 0.25 -11.08 25.95
N LEU A 172 0.53 -10.64 24.74
CA LEU A 172 1.80 -10.00 24.37
C LEU A 172 1.89 -8.57 24.93
N GLU A 173 3.11 -8.10 25.14
CA GLU A 173 3.38 -6.82 25.80
C GLU A 173 2.73 -5.63 25.06
N TYR A 174 2.91 -5.55 23.74
CA TYR A 174 2.32 -4.47 22.92
C TYR A 174 0.79 -4.43 23.06
N HIS A 175 0.13 -5.59 22.91
CA HIS A 175 -1.32 -5.71 22.99
C HIS A 175 -1.84 -5.34 24.38
N LYS A 176 -1.16 -5.77 25.45
CA LYS A 176 -1.49 -5.37 26.84
C LYS A 176 -1.40 -3.87 27.03
N LEU A 177 -0.35 -3.22 26.54
CA LEU A 177 -0.19 -1.77 26.64
C LEU A 177 -1.30 -1.02 25.87
N LEU A 178 -1.66 -1.49 24.67
CA LEU A 178 -2.72 -0.90 23.87
C LEU A 178 -4.08 -1.03 24.58
N LEU A 179 -4.45 -2.24 25.02
CA LEU A 179 -5.73 -2.51 25.68
C LEU A 179 -5.89 -1.79 27.02
N GLN A 180 -4.79 -1.45 27.68
CA GLN A 180 -4.78 -0.64 28.90
C GLN A 180 -4.84 0.88 28.63
N GLY A 181 -4.81 1.30 27.37
CA GLY A 181 -4.79 2.72 26.99
C GLY A 181 -3.45 3.42 27.27
N ASN A 182 -2.36 2.66 27.40
CA ASN A 182 -1.03 3.20 27.70
C ASN A 182 -0.28 3.68 26.44
N LEU A 183 -0.79 3.36 25.25
CA LEU A 183 -0.23 3.81 23.97
C LEU A 183 -1.07 4.96 23.39
N PRO A 184 -0.45 5.93 22.69
CA PRO A 184 -1.19 6.99 22.02
C PRO A 184 -2.00 6.45 20.83
N TYR A 185 -3.07 7.14 20.46
CA TYR A 185 -3.73 6.91 19.17
C TYR A 185 -2.88 7.49 18.04
N THR A 186 -2.74 6.72 16.96
CA THR A 186 -1.89 7.11 15.84
C THR A 186 -2.53 6.80 14.50
N VAL A 187 -1.98 7.42 13.47
CA VAL A 187 -2.14 7.07 12.06
C VAL A 187 -0.75 6.91 11.49
N GLY A 188 -0.55 5.91 10.64
CA GLY A 188 0.74 5.68 10.02
C GLY A 188 0.65 4.83 8.77
N GLY A 189 1.81 4.52 8.21
CA GLY A 189 1.88 3.69 7.02
C GLY A 189 3.30 3.55 6.50
N GLY A 190 3.44 2.64 5.54
CA GLY A 190 4.67 2.46 4.78
C GLY A 190 4.50 3.00 3.38
N ILE A 191 5.52 3.70 2.87
CA ILE A 191 5.60 4.08 1.45
C ILE A 191 6.86 3.46 0.86
N GLY A 192 6.71 2.61 -0.16
CA GLY A 192 7.83 1.87 -0.76
C GLY A 192 8.81 2.79 -1.49
N GLN A 193 10.05 2.88 -1.02
CA GLN A 193 11.06 3.78 -1.59
C GLN A 193 11.43 3.33 -3.01
N SER A 194 11.82 2.06 -3.17
CA SER A 194 12.17 1.51 -4.47
C SER A 194 10.98 1.49 -5.44
N ARG A 195 9.75 1.23 -4.95
CA ARG A 195 8.54 1.31 -5.80
C ARG A 195 8.28 2.73 -6.31
N ILE A 196 8.47 3.75 -5.47
CA ILE A 196 8.39 5.16 -5.87
C ILE A 196 9.44 5.48 -6.94
N CYS A 197 10.70 5.10 -6.71
CA CYS A 197 11.79 5.34 -7.65
C CYS A 197 11.51 4.66 -9.00
N MET A 198 11.10 3.39 -8.97
CA MET A 198 10.73 2.62 -10.15
C MET A 198 9.61 3.31 -10.93
N PHE A 199 8.53 3.72 -10.24
CA PHE A 199 7.39 4.39 -10.86
C PHE A 199 7.81 5.70 -11.53
N PHE A 200 8.44 6.63 -10.80
CA PHE A 200 8.77 7.96 -11.32
C PHE A 200 9.88 7.95 -12.36
N LEU A 201 10.82 7.01 -12.29
CA LEU A 201 11.89 6.86 -13.28
C LEU A 201 11.50 5.96 -14.46
N ARG A 202 10.24 5.50 -14.52
CA ARG A 202 9.68 4.67 -15.61
C ARG A 202 10.44 3.35 -15.81
N LYS A 203 10.84 2.72 -14.71
CA LYS A 203 11.57 1.45 -14.72
C LYS A 203 10.64 0.24 -14.85
N ALA A 204 11.04 -0.74 -15.64
CA ALA A 204 10.28 -1.96 -15.86
C ALA A 204 10.47 -2.97 -14.73
N HIS A 205 11.57 -2.88 -13.98
CA HIS A 205 11.87 -3.79 -12.88
C HIS A 205 12.36 -3.03 -11.64
N ILE A 206 11.90 -3.43 -10.45
CA ILE A 206 12.30 -2.79 -9.19
C ILE A 206 13.82 -2.91 -8.94
N GLY A 207 14.43 -4.00 -9.42
CA GLY A 207 15.89 -4.20 -9.38
C GLY A 207 16.71 -3.18 -10.20
N GLU A 208 16.10 -2.36 -11.06
CA GLU A 208 16.82 -1.26 -11.73
C GLU A 208 17.14 -0.08 -10.78
N VAL A 209 16.45 -0.01 -9.64
CA VAL A 209 16.60 1.07 -8.65
C VAL A 209 17.03 0.54 -7.28
N GLN A 210 17.20 -0.77 -7.16
CA GLN A 210 17.42 -1.46 -5.90
C GLN A 210 18.41 -2.63 -6.10
N ALA A 211 19.49 -2.64 -5.33
CA ALA A 211 20.42 -3.76 -5.31
C ALA A 211 19.83 -4.91 -4.48
N ALA A 212 19.58 -6.06 -5.13
CA ALA A 212 18.94 -7.22 -4.50
C ALA A 212 19.42 -8.54 -5.15
N ILE A 213 18.92 -9.67 -4.65
CA ILE A 213 19.20 -11.00 -5.21
C ILE A 213 18.03 -11.42 -6.09
N TRP A 214 18.36 -11.91 -7.28
CA TRP A 214 17.38 -12.32 -8.29
C TRP A 214 17.68 -13.73 -8.80
N PRO A 215 16.66 -14.51 -9.18
CA PRO A 215 16.83 -15.78 -9.88
C PRO A 215 17.61 -15.60 -11.19
N GLU A 216 18.44 -16.58 -11.54
CA GLU A 216 19.31 -16.51 -12.72
C GLU A 216 18.53 -16.36 -14.03
N ASP A 217 17.39 -17.04 -14.15
CA ASP A 217 16.47 -16.91 -15.29
C ASP A 217 15.88 -15.51 -15.43
N MET A 218 15.55 -14.85 -14.30
CA MET A 218 15.06 -13.47 -14.28
C MET A 218 16.14 -12.47 -14.72
N ILE A 219 17.39 -12.66 -14.27
CA ILE A 219 18.53 -11.84 -14.70
C ILE A 219 18.69 -11.94 -16.22
N LEU A 220 18.74 -13.16 -16.76
CA LEU A 220 18.92 -13.41 -18.18
C LEU A 220 17.78 -12.82 -19.02
N GLU A 221 16.54 -12.89 -18.55
CA GLU A 221 15.39 -12.33 -19.27
C GLU A 221 15.37 -10.80 -19.25
N CYS A 222 15.77 -10.19 -18.13
CA CYS A 222 15.98 -8.75 -18.02
C CYS A 222 17.09 -8.27 -18.96
N GLU A 223 18.24 -8.96 -19.01
CA GLU A 223 19.36 -8.63 -19.89
C GLU A 223 18.96 -8.67 -21.38
N LYS A 224 18.24 -9.70 -21.83
CA LYS A 224 17.70 -9.78 -23.20
C LYS A 224 16.79 -8.61 -23.55
N SER A 225 16.10 -8.07 -22.54
CA SER A 225 15.18 -6.95 -22.66
C SER A 225 15.86 -5.59 -22.45
N ASN A 226 17.20 -5.54 -22.33
CA ASN A 226 18.01 -4.36 -21.99
C ASN A 226 17.63 -3.71 -20.65
N ILE A 227 17.17 -4.52 -19.69
CA ILE A 227 16.89 -4.11 -18.31
C ILE A 227 18.10 -4.51 -17.46
N LEU A 228 18.79 -3.53 -16.89
CA LEU A 228 19.94 -3.74 -16.02
C LEU A 228 19.50 -3.78 -14.55
N LEU A 229 19.65 -4.93 -13.91
CA LEU A 229 19.44 -5.09 -12.47
C LEU A 229 20.72 -4.68 -11.70
N LEU A 230 20.55 -3.98 -10.57
CA LEU A 230 21.61 -3.53 -9.66
C LEU A 230 22.03 -4.59 -8.64
#